data_AF-A0A3D0H292-F1
#
_entry.id   AF-A0A3D0H292-F1
#
_cell.length_a   1.000
_cell.length_b   1.000
_cell.length_c   1.000
_cell.angle_alpha   90.00
_cell.angle_beta   90.00
_cell.angle_gamma   90.00
#
_symmetry.space_group_name_H-M   'P 1'
#
loop_
_entity.id
_entity.type
_entity.pdbx_description
1 polymer ?
#
loop_
_entity_poly.entity_id
_entity_poly.type
_entity_poly.pdbx_seq_one_letter_code
_entity_poly.pdbx_strand_id
1 'polypeptide(L)'
;MTHPRKSIQEQQDQIPAGDENYRAIFDNIPNPVFILDRRSLRVLDCNQNVKEVYGYGKEELIERSFLNLFEEGEHQNYALEL
;
A
#
# COMPACT_ATOMS: atom_id res chain seq x y z
N MET A 1 -20.57 -42.63 12.45
CA MET A 1 -20.58 -41.55 13.45
C MET A 1 -19.73 -40.42 12.88
N THR A 2 -20.39 -39.30 12.61
CA THR A 2 -19.94 -38.13 11.85
C THR A 2 -18.68 -37.50 12.44
N HIS A 3 -17.58 -37.50 11.69
CA HIS A 3 -16.44 -36.64 11.99
C HIS A 3 -16.87 -35.19 11.74
N PRO A 4 -16.76 -34.28 12.73
CA PRO A 4 -17.05 -32.88 12.50
C PRO A 4 -15.95 -32.32 11.59
N ARG A 5 -16.36 -32.01 10.36
CA ARG A 5 -15.59 -31.20 9.41
C ARG A 5 -15.39 -29.84 10.09
N LYS A 6 -14.22 -29.59 10.68
CA LYS A 6 -13.81 -28.25 11.14
C LYS A 6 -13.90 -27.33 9.92
N SER A 7 -15.00 -26.59 9.86
CA SER A 7 -15.34 -25.65 8.81
C SER A 7 -14.35 -24.50 8.86
N ILE A 8 -13.46 -24.40 7.87
CA ILE A 8 -12.97 -23.24 7.06
C ILE A 8 -12.92 -21.81 7.67
N GLN A 9 -13.50 -21.51 8.84
CA GLN A 9 -13.52 -20.20 9.48
C GLN A 9 -12.19 -19.83 10.19
N GLU A 10 -11.35 -20.79 10.57
CA GLU A 10 -10.12 -20.53 11.34
C GLU A 10 -8.94 -20.01 10.46
N GLN A 11 -9.17 -19.72 9.17
CA GLN A 11 -8.14 -19.24 8.25
C GLN A 11 -8.13 -17.72 8.04
N GLN A 12 -9.07 -16.98 8.63
CA GLN A 12 -9.16 -15.52 8.47
C GLN A 12 -8.59 -14.71 9.66
N ASP A 13 -8.33 -15.34 10.80
CA ASP A 13 -7.87 -14.67 12.04
C ASP A 13 -6.37 -14.80 12.31
N GLN A 14 -5.58 -15.11 11.28
CA GLN A 14 -4.13 -15.01 11.33
C GLN A 14 -3.67 -13.98 10.31
N ILE A 15 -4.19 -12.75 10.39
CA ILE A 15 -3.34 -11.61 10.05
C ILE A 15 -2.23 -11.69 11.09
N PRO A 16 -0.99 -12.08 10.70
CA PRO A 16 0.07 -12.29 11.67
C PRO A 16 0.16 -11.00 12.50
N ALA A 17 0.29 -11.10 13.82
CA ALA A 17 0.43 -9.91 14.68
C ALA A 17 1.57 -8.96 14.24
N GLY A 18 2.44 -9.40 13.32
CA GLY A 18 3.39 -8.57 12.59
C GLY A 18 2.79 -7.60 11.57
N ASP A 19 1.68 -7.92 10.89
CA ASP A 19 1.05 -7.05 9.88
C ASP A 19 0.44 -5.78 10.49
N GLU A 20 -0.17 -5.88 11.68
CA GLU A 20 -0.70 -4.71 12.39
C GLU A 20 0.41 -3.80 12.91
N ASN A 21 1.48 -4.38 13.48
CA ASN A 21 2.65 -3.61 13.90
C ASN A 21 3.36 -2.95 12.71
N TYR A 22 3.48 -3.67 11.58
CA TYR A 22 4.05 -3.13 10.36
C TYR A 22 3.20 -1.98 9.81
N ARG A 23 1.88 -2.14 9.75
CA ARG A 23 0.96 -1.06 9.36
C ARG A 23 1.05 0.14 10.27
N ALA A 24 1.09 -0.06 11.59
CA ALA A 24 1.23 1.03 12.53
C ALA A 24 2.52 1.83 12.28
N ILE A 25 3.66 1.15 12.06
CA ILE A 25 4.93 1.81 11.73
C ILE A 25 4.81 2.55 10.39
N PHE A 26 4.29 1.89 9.35
CA PHE A 26 4.12 2.44 8.01
C PHE A 26 3.24 3.71 8.00
N ASP A 27 2.14 3.69 8.73
CA ASP A 27 1.20 4.81 8.87
C ASP A 27 1.73 5.92 9.78
N ASN A 28 2.67 5.63 10.70
CA ASN A 28 3.28 6.65 11.54
C ASN A 28 4.47 7.37 10.88
N ILE A 29 4.97 6.91 9.72
CA ILE A 29 6.06 7.60 9.02
C ILE A 29 5.55 8.96 8.55
N PRO A 30 6.15 10.10 8.99
CA PRO A 30 5.65 11.44 8.68
C PRO A 30 5.74 11.78 7.19
N ASN A 31 6.62 11.09 6.47
CA ASN A 31 6.74 11.23 5.03
C ASN A 31 5.76 10.29 4.30
N PRO A 32 5.26 10.70 3.13
CA PRO A 32 4.45 9.84 2.29
C PRO A 32 5.27 8.65 1.77
N VAL A 33 4.79 7.44 2.03
CA VAL A 33 5.44 6.20 1.58
C VAL A 33 4.53 5.49 0.59
N PHE A 34 5.12 5.05 -0.53
CA PHE A 34 4.43 4.30 -1.58
C PHE A 34 5.09 2.94 -1.78
N ILE A 35 4.27 1.90 -1.87
CA ILE A 35 4.67 0.57 -2.31
C ILE A 35 4.26 0.47 -3.77
N LEU A 36 5.23 0.25 -4.66
CA LEU A 36 5.01 0.23 -6.10
C LEU A 36 5.31 -1.15 -6.69
N ASP A 37 4.60 -1.51 -7.75
CA ASP A 37 4.98 -2.63 -8.60
C ASP A 37 6.20 -2.24 -9.45
N ARG A 38 7.29 -3.00 -9.33
CA ARG A 38 8.57 -2.67 -9.99
C ARG A 38 8.49 -2.62 -11.52
N ARG A 39 7.54 -3.32 -12.14
CA ARG A 39 7.44 -3.42 -13.62
C ARG A 39 6.55 -2.33 -14.20
N SER A 40 5.45 -2.02 -13.53
CA SER A 40 4.40 -1.13 -14.01
C SER A 40 4.35 0.21 -13.29
N LEU A 41 5.12 0.38 -12.21
CA LEU A 41 5.10 1.54 -11.32
C LEU A 41 3.69 1.84 -10.77
N ARG A 42 2.83 0.82 -10.71
CA ARG A 42 1.50 0.95 -10.12
C ARG A 42 1.62 0.98 -8.61
N VAL A 43 0.87 1.88 -7.98
CA VAL A 43 0.80 1.95 -6.52
C VAL A 43 0.01 0.73 -6.02
N LEU A 44 0.71 -0.13 -5.28
CA LEU A 44 0.14 -1.30 -4.61
C LEU A 44 -0.41 -0.90 -3.23
N ASP A 45 0.29 -0.01 -2.53
CA ASP A 45 -0.15 0.54 -1.25
C ASP A 45 0.53 1.91 -1.00
N CYS A 46 -0.05 2.71 -0.12
CA CYS A 46 0.50 3.98 0.34
C CYS A 46 0.04 4.30 1.77
N ASN A 47 0.88 4.99 2.54
CA ASN A 47 0.54 5.32 3.93
C ASN A 47 -0.50 6.44 4.03
N GLN A 48 -1.09 6.64 5.21
CA GLN A 48 -2.12 7.67 5.38
C GLN A 48 -1.62 9.10 5.16
N ASN A 49 -0.32 9.36 5.37
CA ASN A 49 0.27 10.69 5.22
C ASN A 49 0.34 11.17 3.75
N VAL A 50 0.12 10.30 2.77
CA VAL A 50 -0.04 10.74 1.36
C VAL A 50 -1.22 11.68 1.18
N LYS A 51 -2.28 11.55 1.99
CA LYS A 51 -3.43 12.45 1.91
C LYS A 51 -3.08 13.85 2.38
N GLU A 52 -2.22 13.98 3.39
CA GLU A 52 -1.83 15.30 3.90
C GLU A 52 -0.89 16.02 2.94
N VAL A 53 -0.01 15.29 2.24
CA VAL A 53 0.97 15.87 1.32
C VAL A 53 0.41 16.07 -0.09
N TYR A 54 -0.24 15.05 -0.65
CA TYR A 54 -0.71 15.06 -2.04
C TYR A 54 -2.21 15.32 -2.19
N GLY A 55 -2.98 15.33 -1.10
CA GLY A 55 -4.43 15.59 -1.13
C GLY A 55 -5.29 14.43 -1.64
N TYR A 56 -4.69 13.34 -2.11
CA TYR A 56 -5.41 12.17 -2.61
C TYR A 56 -5.67 11.12 -1.53
N GLY A 57 -6.84 10.50 -1.58
CA GLY A 57 -7.13 9.34 -0.74
C GLY A 57 -6.34 8.10 -1.19
N LYS A 58 -6.01 7.21 -0.24
CA LYS A 58 -5.35 5.92 -0.53
C LYS A 58 -6.07 5.17 -1.65
N GLU A 59 -7.39 5.04 -1.54
CA GLU A 59 -8.25 4.39 -2.53
C GLU A 59 -8.20 5.00 -3.94
N GLU A 60 -7.87 6.28 -4.07
CA GLU A 60 -7.72 6.93 -5.38
C GLU A 60 -6.35 6.66 -6.01
N LEU A 61 -5.35 6.37 -5.17
CA LEU A 61 -3.97 6.14 -5.59
C LEU A 61 -3.69 4.67 -5.88
N ILE A 62 -4.30 3.77 -5.11
CA ILE A 62 -4.23 2.32 -5.30
C ILE A 62 -4.58 1.98 -6.76
N GLU A 63 -3.78 1.10 -7.38
CA GLU A 63 -3.86 0.66 -8.78
C GLU A 63 -3.56 1.71 -9.86
N ARG A 64 -3.38 2.99 -9.49
CA ARG A 64 -2.92 4.03 -10.43
C ARG A 64 -1.41 3.98 -10.63
N SER A 65 -0.97 4.51 -11.76
CA SER A 65 0.46 4.71 -12.01
C SER A 65 0.98 5.80 -11.08
N PHE A 66 2.05 5.52 -10.33
CA PHE A 66 2.73 6.49 -9.47
C PHE A 66 3.15 7.74 -10.25
N LEU A 67 3.50 7.58 -11.52
CA LEU A 67 3.90 8.69 -12.39
C LEU A 67 2.77 9.72 -12.60
N ASN A 68 1.50 9.36 -12.41
CA ASN A 68 0.38 10.31 -12.52
C ASN A 68 0.35 11.34 -11.37
N LEU A 69 1.09 11.11 -10.28
CA LEU A 69 1.22 12.07 -9.18
C LEU A 69 2.16 13.23 -9.51
N PHE A 70 2.95 13.10 -10.57
CA PHE A 70 3.95 14.08 -10.98
C PHE A 70 3.57 14.67 -12.34
N GLU A 71 3.88 15.94 -12.58
CA GLU A 71 3.73 16.52 -13.92
C GLU A 71 4.74 15.90 -14.90
N GLU A 72 4.35 15.78 -16.17
CA GLU A 72 5.14 15.13 -17.24
C GLU A 72 6.59 15.66 -17.35
N GLY A 73 6.82 16.93 -16.98
CA GLY A 73 8.15 17.55 -16.98
C GLY A 73 9.09 17.08 -15.86
N GLU A 74 8.56 16.48 -14.79
CA GLU A 74 9.32 16.05 -13.61
C GLU A 74 9.53 14.53 -13.55
N HIS A 75 8.89 13.77 -14.47
CA HIS A 75 8.95 12.30 -14.50
C HIS A 75 10.38 11.76 -14.63
N GLN A 76 11.26 12.49 -15.33
CA GLN A 76 12.65 12.08 -15.54
C GLN A 76 13.53 12.21 -14.30
N ASN A 77 13.19 13.10 -13.36
CA ASN A 77 14.01 13.33 -12.16
C ASN A 77 13.78 12.24 -11.10
N TYR A 78 12.53 11.81 -10.91
CA TYR A 78 12.19 10.82 -9.89
C TYR A 78 12.37 9.36 -10.33
N ALA A 79 12.25 9.06 -11.64
CA ALA A 79 12.51 7.72 -12.16
C ALA A 79 13.98 7.28 -12.04
N LEU A 80 14.90 8.22 -11.82
CA LEU A 80 16.33 7.95 -11.59
C LEU A 80 16.65 7.63 -10.12
N GLU A 81 15.77 7.97 -9.17
CA GLU A 81 15.96 7.75 -7.73
C GLU A 81 15.24 6.50 -7.18
N LEU A 82 14.44 5.80 -8.00
CA LEU A 82 13.69 4.57 -7.68
C LEU A 82 14.31 3.33 -8.30
#